data_AF-A0A8H4Q918-F1
#
_entry.id   AF-A0A8H4Q918-F1
#
_cell.length_a   1.000
_cell.length_b   1.000
_cell.length_c   1.000
_cell.angle_alpha   90.00
_cell.angle_beta   90.00
_cell.angle_gamma   90.00
#
_symmetry.space_group_name_H-M   'P 1'
#
loop_
_entity.id
_entity.type
_entity.pdbx_description
1 polymer ?
#
loop_
_entity_poly.entity_id
_entity_poly.type
_entity_poly.pdbx_seq_one_letter_code
_entity_poly.pdbx_strand_id
1 'polypeptide(L)'
;MLDDNLPTYRLLPSPKDPHDNFAYFSHNGSDPTAAYLLKRPPPATSRGTYALGLLDAQSPWLVYAEVLVRPEWSQPTLSAAELRASSTPPPPPPSSSSSSSSSTAVPLVPETFKVELCNPDLVVGVRLRPASWNKAEAWEFDVPEMSFKMPSASRIDRDDDASPVAALAPRVCFRWKRDSRLTRDMTCYMCGRSVAGKKSKEPDITIAMFRAAKNQGALTIYEPNLARVDVQDRKGLELVLLLGSVAIRDLYLAHRNDPFNLAGPGGNGPYASGALTSRPMASIPPPRPLPDRNADERQRRDEEEQRRIQRMLAEEEAQDRRRRDAEVERETERLRRQYGVAPCHHDARDGTPPMMPGGGGWHHGPGPGPGPGPAPPPRPNSVEHRRKFSNPLNYLMHGAYGGAAGGMATWT
;
A
#
# COMPACT_ATOMS: atom_id res chain seq x y z
N MET A 1 8.78 8.33 -12.32
CA MET A 1 9.06 7.04 -11.67
C MET A 1 9.51 7.34 -10.24
N LEU A 2 9.08 6.56 -9.25
CA LEU A 2 9.71 6.59 -7.93
C LEU A 2 11.17 6.14 -8.11
N ASP A 3 12.07 6.70 -7.31
CA ASP A 3 13.48 6.33 -7.35
C ASP A 3 13.63 4.84 -6.98
N ASP A 4 14.10 4.02 -7.93
CA ASP A 4 14.29 2.58 -7.75
C ASP A 4 15.37 2.26 -6.70
N ASN A 5 16.10 3.28 -6.24
CA ASN A 5 17.03 3.17 -5.12
C ASN A 5 16.34 3.20 -3.76
N LEU A 6 15.07 3.60 -3.64
CA LEU A 6 14.39 3.65 -2.35
C LEU A 6 13.65 2.34 -2.03
N PRO A 7 13.62 1.89 -0.75
CA PRO A 7 12.87 0.71 -0.36
C PRO A 7 11.39 0.87 -0.68
N THR A 8 10.87 -0.05 -1.49
CA THR A 8 9.52 0.04 -2.02
C THR A 8 8.80 -1.29 -1.92
N TYR A 9 7.58 -1.26 -1.37
CA TYR A 9 6.63 -2.35 -1.32
C TYR A 9 5.55 -2.15 -2.38
N ARG A 10 5.60 -2.93 -3.46
CA ARG A 10 4.59 -2.94 -4.53
C ARG A 10 3.51 -3.97 -4.21
N LEU A 11 2.28 -3.49 -4.08
CA LEU A 11 1.09 -4.28 -3.82
C LEU A 11 0.50 -4.78 -5.13
N LEU A 12 0.55 -6.10 -5.33
CA LEU A 12 -0.01 -6.77 -6.49
C LEU A 12 -1.08 -7.78 -6.05
N PRO A 13 -2.23 -7.87 -6.75
CA PRO A 13 -3.24 -8.88 -6.48
C PRO A 13 -2.66 -10.29 -6.58
N SER A 14 -3.11 -11.19 -5.71
CA SER A 14 -2.79 -12.61 -5.83
C SER A 14 -3.51 -13.21 -7.04
N PRO A 15 -2.84 -14.02 -7.87
CA PRO A 15 -3.48 -14.70 -8.99
C PRO A 15 -4.42 -15.83 -8.53
N LYS A 16 -4.29 -16.29 -7.28
CA LYS A 16 -5.08 -17.40 -6.72
C LYS A 16 -6.35 -16.93 -6.03
N ASP A 17 -6.26 -15.83 -5.28
CA ASP A 17 -7.40 -15.26 -4.54
C ASP A 17 -7.44 -13.74 -4.76
N PRO A 18 -8.51 -13.20 -5.37
CA PRO A 18 -8.63 -11.77 -5.63
C PRO A 18 -8.73 -10.91 -4.34
N HIS A 19 -8.98 -11.50 -3.17
CA HIS A 19 -9.00 -10.78 -1.88
C HIS A 19 -7.60 -10.54 -1.32
N ASP A 20 -6.64 -11.35 -1.76
CA ASP A 20 -5.27 -11.35 -1.28
C ASP A 20 -4.39 -10.48 -2.16
N ASN A 21 -3.41 -9.81 -1.55
CA ASN A 21 -2.41 -9.01 -2.26
C ASN A 21 -1.02 -9.35 -1.71
N PHE A 22 -0.05 -9.53 -2.58
CA PHE A 22 1.35 -9.65 -2.16
C PHE A 22 2.02 -8.28 -2.17
N ALA A 23 2.79 -7.99 -1.13
CA ALA A 23 3.70 -6.86 -1.06
C ALA A 23 5.10 -7.32 -1.50
N TYR A 24 5.48 -6.96 -2.72
CA TYR A 24 6.80 -7.23 -3.26
C TYR A 24 7.76 -6.12 -2.88
N PHE A 25 8.83 -6.46 -2.19
CA PHE A 25 9.89 -5.57 -1.76
C PHE A 25 11.00 -5.47 -2.80
N SER A 26 11.43 -4.25 -3.10
CA SER A 26 12.61 -3.96 -3.91
C SER A 26 13.39 -2.79 -3.29
N HIS A 27 14.72 -2.85 -3.32
CA HIS A 27 15.60 -1.80 -2.81
C HIS A 27 16.93 -1.79 -3.57
N ASN A 28 17.47 -0.61 -3.92
CA ASN A 28 18.73 -0.47 -4.66
C ASN A 28 18.78 -1.30 -5.96
N GLY A 29 17.68 -1.30 -6.71
CA GLY A 29 17.56 -2.07 -7.96
C GLY A 29 17.51 -3.60 -7.78
N SER A 30 17.31 -4.11 -6.57
CA SER A 30 17.13 -5.54 -6.34
C SER A 30 15.87 -6.09 -7.03
N ASP A 31 15.90 -7.37 -7.41
CA ASP A 31 14.71 -8.05 -7.92
C ASP A 31 13.58 -8.05 -6.88
N PRO A 32 12.32 -7.76 -7.28
CA PRO A 32 11.19 -7.74 -6.37
C PRO A 32 10.95 -9.10 -5.70
N THR A 33 10.94 -9.13 -4.37
CA THR A 33 10.71 -10.35 -3.58
C THR A 33 9.45 -10.21 -2.73
N ALA A 34 8.58 -11.22 -2.71
CA ALA A 34 7.38 -11.19 -1.87
C ALA A 34 7.78 -11.17 -0.38
N ALA A 35 7.57 -10.04 0.29
CA ALA A 35 7.87 -9.87 1.71
C ALA A 35 6.65 -10.14 2.59
N TYR A 36 5.48 -9.67 2.14
CA TYR A 36 4.23 -9.84 2.90
C TYR A 36 3.07 -10.30 2.04
N LEU A 37 2.09 -10.90 2.72
CA LEU A 37 0.77 -11.20 2.22
C LEU A 37 -0.25 -10.33 2.96
N LEU A 38 -0.93 -9.44 2.25
CA LEU A 38 -2.12 -8.76 2.75
C LEU A 38 -3.33 -9.62 2.49
N LYS A 39 -3.98 -10.05 3.57
CA LYS A 39 -5.13 -10.95 3.52
C LYS A 39 -6.40 -10.26 4.00
N ARG A 40 -7.49 -10.51 3.27
CA ARG A 40 -8.83 -10.05 3.68
C ARG A 40 -9.72 -11.27 3.82
N PRO A 41 -10.41 -11.44 4.96
CA PRO A 41 -11.34 -12.54 5.12
C PRO A 41 -12.49 -12.43 4.11
N PRO A 42 -13.07 -13.58 3.68
CA PRO A 42 -14.25 -13.58 2.82
C PRO A 42 -15.42 -12.84 3.48
N PRO A 43 -16.27 -12.12 2.71
CA PRO A 43 -17.43 -11.40 3.24
C PRO A 43 -18.36 -12.24 4.12
N ALA A 44 -18.48 -13.54 3.84
CA ALA A 44 -19.28 -14.48 4.61
C ALA A 44 -18.82 -14.62 6.08
N THR A 45 -17.52 -14.46 6.34
CA THR A 45 -16.90 -14.60 7.67
C THR A 45 -16.66 -13.26 8.36
N SER A 46 -16.64 -12.14 7.60
CA SER A 46 -16.38 -10.79 8.10
C SER A 46 -17.57 -9.85 7.97
N ARG A 47 -18.80 -10.37 8.09
CA ARG A 47 -20.02 -9.58 8.01
C ARG A 47 -20.04 -8.49 9.08
N GLY A 48 -20.33 -7.25 8.67
CA GLY A 48 -20.38 -6.08 9.55
C GLY A 48 -19.02 -5.58 10.03
N THR A 49 -17.91 -6.03 9.43
CA THR A 49 -16.55 -5.65 9.85
C THR A 49 -15.63 -5.51 8.63
N TYR A 50 -14.84 -4.44 8.61
CA TYR A 50 -13.66 -4.35 7.76
C TYR A 50 -12.50 -5.03 8.46
N ALA A 51 -11.84 -5.96 7.79
CA ALA A 51 -10.71 -6.70 8.33
C ALA A 51 -9.58 -6.78 7.29
N LEU A 52 -8.37 -6.51 7.74
CA LEU A 52 -7.16 -6.58 6.93
C LEU A 52 -5.99 -7.08 7.79
N GLY A 53 -5.39 -8.20 7.40
CA GLY A 53 -4.20 -8.75 8.04
C GLY A 53 -2.96 -8.56 7.16
N LEU A 54 -1.81 -8.36 7.81
CA LEU A 54 -0.48 -8.38 7.19
C LEU A 54 0.28 -9.60 7.72
N LEU A 55 0.57 -10.53 6.83
CA LEU A 55 1.15 -11.83 7.15
C LEU A 55 2.47 -12.02 6.42
N ASP A 56 3.25 -12.99 6.86
CA ASP A 56 4.44 -13.43 6.15
C ASP A 56 4.10 -14.05 4.79
N ALA A 57 4.85 -13.69 3.75
CA ALA A 57 4.59 -14.17 2.39
C ALA A 57 4.92 -15.65 2.22
N GLN A 58 5.91 -16.18 2.93
CA GLN A 58 6.32 -17.58 2.86
C GLN A 58 5.58 -18.45 3.88
N SER A 59 5.18 -17.85 5.01
CA SER A 59 4.52 -18.51 6.14
C SER A 59 3.20 -17.82 6.50
N PRO A 60 2.12 -18.00 5.72
CA PRO A 60 0.84 -17.28 5.92
C PRO A 60 0.10 -17.56 7.23
N TRP A 61 0.65 -18.36 8.15
CA TRP A 61 0.15 -18.50 9.51
C TRP A 61 0.76 -17.47 10.48
N LEU A 62 1.87 -16.83 10.09
CA LEU A 62 2.54 -15.81 10.88
C LEU A 62 1.93 -14.45 10.56
N VAL A 63 1.17 -13.92 11.52
CA VAL A 63 0.56 -12.59 11.46
C VAL A 63 1.51 -11.58 12.09
N TYR A 64 1.82 -10.52 11.36
CA TYR A 64 2.62 -9.41 11.87
C TYR A 64 1.75 -8.29 12.42
N ALA A 65 0.64 -8.00 11.75
CA ALA A 65 -0.26 -6.91 12.11
C ALA A 65 -1.67 -7.13 11.58
N GLU A 66 -2.67 -6.54 12.25
CA GLU A 66 -4.06 -6.55 11.79
C GLU A 66 -4.77 -5.22 12.01
N VAL A 67 -5.82 -4.99 11.21
CA VAL A 67 -6.75 -3.87 11.32
C VAL A 67 -8.16 -4.42 11.30
N LEU A 68 -8.93 -4.11 12.34
CA LEU A 68 -10.33 -4.47 12.49
C LEU A 68 -11.15 -3.19 12.74
N VAL A 69 -12.13 -2.93 11.88
CA VAL A 69 -13.00 -1.74 11.98
C VAL A 69 -14.46 -2.13 11.86
N ARG A 70 -15.27 -1.71 12.83
CA ARG A 70 -16.73 -1.85 12.80
C ARG A 70 -17.37 -0.52 12.39
N PRO A 71 -18.48 -0.54 11.64
CA PRO A 71 -19.17 0.67 11.27
C PRO A 71 -19.79 1.34 12.51
N GLU A 72 -19.80 2.66 12.49
CA GLU A 72 -20.71 3.45 13.31
C GLU A 72 -22.07 3.53 12.61
N TRP A 73 -23.16 3.63 13.37
CA TRP A 73 -24.51 3.66 12.79
C TRP A 73 -25.14 5.02 13.03
N SER A 74 -25.52 5.71 11.96
CA SER A 74 -26.35 6.92 12.06
C SER A 74 -27.81 6.57 11.81
N GLN A 75 -28.69 7.05 12.68
CA GLN A 75 -30.13 7.03 12.43
C GLN A 75 -30.51 8.28 11.63
N PRO A 76 -31.41 8.17 10.64
CA PRO A 76 -32.02 9.35 10.05
C PRO A 76 -32.77 10.09 11.16
N THR A 77 -32.43 11.36 11.40
CA THR A 77 -33.25 12.22 12.26
C THR A 77 -34.62 12.39 11.60
N LEU A 78 -35.64 11.77 12.19
CA LEU A 78 -37.01 11.90 11.72
C LEU A 78 -37.41 13.38 11.72
N SER A 79 -38.10 13.80 10.65
CA SER A 79 -38.64 15.16 10.60
C SER A 79 -39.79 15.31 11.60
N ALA A 80 -40.06 16.53 12.08
CA ALA A 80 -41.15 16.81 13.03
C ALA A 80 -42.56 16.49 12.49
N ALA A 81 -42.72 16.29 11.18
CA ALA A 81 -43.97 15.81 10.57
C ALA A 81 -44.15 14.30 10.74
N GLU A 82 -43.06 13.55 10.67
CA GLU A 82 -43.03 12.08 10.74
C GLU A 82 -43.24 11.57 12.17
N LEU A 83 -42.74 12.33 13.16
CA LEU A 83 -43.04 12.11 14.58
C LEU A 83 -44.52 12.37 14.94
N ARG A 84 -45.19 13.31 14.25
CA ARG A 84 -46.63 13.57 14.45
C ARG A 84 -47.52 12.51 13.80
N ALA A 85 -47.10 11.99 12.64
CA ALA A 85 -47.82 10.92 11.96
C ALA A 85 -47.78 9.59 12.74
N SER A 86 -46.66 9.30 13.41
CA SER A 86 -46.49 8.09 14.24
C SER A 86 -47.19 8.15 15.60
N SER A 87 -47.57 9.34 16.08
CA SER A 87 -48.32 9.52 17.34
C SER A 87 -49.85 9.49 17.18
N THR A 88 -50.38 9.30 15.96
CA THR A 88 -51.83 9.25 15.73
C THR A 88 -52.33 7.80 15.92
N PRO A 89 -53.40 7.54 16.69
CA PRO A 89 -53.91 6.18 16.89
C PRO A 89 -54.41 5.59 15.56
N PRO A 90 -54.11 4.33 15.23
CA PRO A 90 -54.55 3.72 13.98
C PRO A 90 -56.05 3.37 14.01
N PRO A 91 -56.78 3.46 12.88
CA PRO A 91 -58.07 2.79 12.73
C PRO A 91 -57.90 1.26 12.76
N PRO A 92 -58.92 0.49 13.16
CA PRO A 92 -58.80 -0.97 13.33
C PRO A 92 -58.57 -1.69 11.98
N PRO A 93 -57.81 -2.82 11.97
CA PRO A 93 -57.23 -3.38 10.75
C PRO A 93 -58.14 -4.39 10.03
N PRO A 94 -57.97 -4.56 8.70
CA PRO A 94 -58.09 -5.87 8.07
C PRO A 94 -56.70 -6.47 7.76
N SER A 95 -56.47 -7.64 8.33
CA SER A 95 -55.57 -8.74 7.94
C SER A 95 -54.26 -8.46 7.18
N SER A 96 -53.17 -8.83 7.86
CA SER A 96 -51.95 -9.46 7.32
C SER A 96 -51.14 -8.70 6.25
N SER A 97 -50.17 -7.92 6.73
CA SER A 97 -48.75 -8.13 6.40
C SER A 97 -47.91 -7.18 7.26
N SER A 98 -47.20 -7.75 8.23
CA SER A 98 -46.25 -7.04 9.07
C SER A 98 -45.02 -6.61 8.26
N SER A 99 -45.07 -5.44 7.65
CA SER A 99 -43.88 -4.73 7.19
C SER A 99 -43.43 -3.81 8.32
N SER A 100 -42.53 -4.33 9.15
CA SER A 100 -41.75 -3.53 10.09
C SER A 100 -41.01 -2.45 9.30
N SER A 101 -41.38 -1.19 9.50
CA SER A 101 -40.64 -0.01 9.05
C SER A 101 -39.31 0.05 9.83
N SER A 102 -38.34 -0.76 9.42
CA SER A 102 -36.97 -0.62 9.90
C SER A 102 -36.43 0.70 9.36
N SER A 103 -36.32 1.71 10.22
CA SER A 103 -35.47 2.87 10.00
C SER A 103 -34.11 2.36 9.52
N THR A 104 -33.78 2.54 8.25
CA THR A 104 -32.54 2.00 7.67
C THR A 104 -31.39 2.85 8.17
N ALA A 105 -30.80 2.47 9.30
CA ALA A 105 -29.59 3.08 9.82
C ALA A 105 -28.49 2.98 8.77
N VAL A 106 -27.76 4.08 8.54
CA VAL A 106 -26.70 4.15 7.51
C VAL A 106 -25.36 3.86 8.20
N PRO A 107 -24.58 2.88 7.71
CA PRO A 107 -23.25 2.59 8.22
C PRO A 107 -22.29 3.72 7.85
N LEU A 108 -21.50 4.17 8.81
CA LEU A 108 -20.47 5.19 8.70
C LEU A 108 -19.11 4.58 9.02
N VAL A 109 -18.09 5.01 8.28
CA VAL A 109 -16.70 4.67 8.61
C VAL A 109 -16.27 5.52 9.81
N PRO A 110 -15.82 4.91 10.92
CA PRO A 110 -15.34 5.66 12.08
C PRO A 110 -14.20 6.61 11.73
N GLU A 111 -14.06 7.72 12.45
CA GLU A 111 -12.91 8.63 12.25
C GLU A 111 -11.60 8.03 12.75
N THR A 112 -11.63 6.98 13.58
CA THR A 112 -10.43 6.36 14.15
C THR A 112 -10.47 4.86 13.94
N PHE A 113 -9.33 4.29 13.53
CA PHE A 113 -9.12 2.84 13.52
C PHE A 113 -7.80 2.50 14.22
N LYS A 114 -7.61 1.21 14.50
CA LYS A 114 -6.42 0.70 15.18
C LYS A 114 -5.64 -0.23 14.26
N VAL A 115 -4.32 -0.11 14.30
CA VAL A 115 -3.37 -1.10 13.77
C VAL A 115 -2.78 -1.85 14.95
N GLU A 116 -2.99 -3.15 15.02
CA GLU A 116 -2.54 -4.01 16.12
C GLU A 116 -1.35 -4.83 15.63
N LEU A 117 -0.17 -4.59 16.20
CA LEU A 117 1.07 -5.34 15.95
C LEU A 117 1.15 -6.51 16.92
N CYS A 118 1.62 -7.67 16.44
CA CYS A 118 1.68 -8.91 17.25
C CYS A 118 3.04 -9.16 17.93
N ASN A 119 4.11 -8.45 17.54
CA ASN A 119 5.43 -8.58 18.17
C ASN A 119 6.32 -7.35 17.89
N PRO A 120 6.49 -6.44 18.87
CA PRO A 120 5.83 -6.43 20.17
C PRO A 120 4.33 -6.18 20.05
N ASP A 121 3.56 -6.58 21.07
CA ASP A 121 2.14 -6.24 21.17
C ASP A 121 2.01 -4.72 21.30
N LEU A 122 1.60 -4.06 20.22
CA LEU A 122 1.49 -2.61 20.14
C LEU A 122 0.27 -2.21 19.33
N VAL A 123 -0.59 -1.38 19.92
CA VAL A 123 -1.79 -0.86 19.28
C VAL A 123 -1.58 0.60 18.89
N VAL A 124 -1.57 0.89 17.59
CA VAL A 124 -1.40 2.24 17.03
C VAL A 124 -2.76 2.75 16.54
N GLY A 125 -3.26 3.82 17.18
CA GLY A 125 -4.48 4.50 16.77
C GLY A 125 -4.22 5.47 15.61
N VAL A 126 -4.92 5.27 14.50
CA VAL A 126 -4.90 6.17 13.34
C VAL A 126 -6.19 6.98 13.33
N ARG A 127 -6.08 8.30 13.43
CA ARG A 127 -7.20 9.24 13.53
C ARG A 127 -7.29 10.15 12.32
N LEU A 128 -8.44 10.17 11.67
CA LEU A 128 -8.83 11.13 10.64
C LEU A 128 -8.96 12.54 11.25
N ARG A 129 -8.35 13.50 10.59
CA ARG A 129 -8.55 14.94 10.74
C ARG A 129 -9.28 15.42 9.48
N PRO A 130 -10.59 15.65 9.56
CA PRO A 130 -11.35 16.15 8.42
C PRO A 130 -10.75 17.45 7.88
N ALA A 131 -10.89 17.67 6.57
CA ALA A 131 -10.48 18.93 5.98
C ALA A 131 -11.23 20.09 6.66
N SER A 132 -10.47 21.14 6.96
CA SER A 132 -11.00 22.42 7.46
C SER A 132 -10.55 23.53 6.53
N TRP A 133 -11.10 24.74 6.70
CA TRP A 133 -10.87 25.84 5.76
C TRP A 133 -9.38 26.15 5.47
N ASN A 134 -8.49 25.85 6.43
CA ASN A 134 -7.04 26.07 6.34
C ASN A 134 -6.19 24.79 6.36
N LYS A 135 -6.79 23.61 6.47
CA LYS A 135 -6.03 22.36 6.61
C LYS A 135 -6.63 21.28 5.72
N ALA A 136 -5.77 20.67 4.91
CA ALA A 136 -6.13 19.48 4.18
C ALA A 136 -6.51 18.34 5.13
N GLU A 137 -7.30 17.42 4.60
CA GLU A 137 -7.59 16.15 5.25
C GLU A 137 -6.29 15.38 5.54
N ALA A 138 -6.20 14.81 6.74
CA ALA A 138 -5.01 14.09 7.17
C ALA A 138 -5.35 12.94 8.11
N TRP A 139 -4.49 11.93 8.19
CA TRP A 139 -4.59 10.85 9.17
C TRP A 139 -3.37 10.90 10.09
N GLU A 140 -3.61 11.15 11.37
CA GLU A 140 -2.58 11.28 12.38
C GLU A 140 -2.47 9.99 13.19
N PHE A 141 -1.24 9.57 13.48
CA PHE A 141 -0.94 8.47 14.38
C PHE A 141 0.37 8.75 15.09
N ASP A 142 0.63 8.01 16.16
CA ASP A 142 1.88 8.14 16.90
C ASP A 142 2.35 6.77 17.40
N VAL A 143 3.66 6.62 17.46
CA VAL A 143 4.33 5.37 17.85
C VAL A 143 5.25 5.71 19.03
N PRO A 144 5.32 4.87 20.08
CA PRO A 144 6.26 5.10 21.17
C PRO A 144 7.71 5.12 20.65
N GLU A 145 8.57 5.96 21.24
CA GLU A 145 10.01 5.93 20.94
C GLU A 145 10.62 4.57 21.31
N MET A 146 10.13 3.96 22.40
CA MET A 146 10.50 2.62 22.88
C MET A 146 9.29 1.69 22.82
N SER A 147 9.30 0.75 21.86
CA SER A 147 8.23 -0.23 21.68
C SER A 147 8.41 -1.48 22.55
N PHE A 148 9.64 -1.79 22.96
CA PHE A 148 9.94 -2.97 23.78
C PHE A 148 9.91 -2.61 25.26
N LYS A 149 9.09 -3.33 26.02
CA LYS A 149 9.06 -3.21 27.48
C LYS A 149 10.41 -3.64 28.06
N MET A 150 10.85 -2.93 29.11
CA MET A 150 11.98 -3.42 29.89
C MET A 150 11.60 -4.76 30.54
N PRO A 151 12.49 -5.76 30.55
CA PRO A 151 12.24 -7.01 31.25
C PRO A 151 12.01 -6.72 32.75
N SER A 152 10.79 -6.98 33.25
CA SER A 152 10.48 -6.90 34.68
C SER A 152 10.16 -8.29 35.23
N ALA A 153 10.56 -8.55 36.48
CA ALA A 153 10.17 -9.76 37.21
C ALA A 153 8.71 -9.70 37.69
N SER A 154 8.13 -8.49 37.79
CA SER A 154 6.74 -8.27 38.18
C SER A 154 5.78 -8.61 37.05
N ARG A 155 4.67 -9.28 37.38
CA ARG A 155 3.58 -9.54 36.41
C ARG A 155 2.79 -8.27 36.11
N ILE A 156 2.63 -7.41 37.11
CA ILE A 156 1.92 -6.13 36.97
C ILE A 156 2.62 -5.26 35.92
N ASP A 157 3.94 -5.15 35.99
CA ASP A 157 4.73 -4.34 35.04
C ASP A 157 4.68 -4.88 33.60
N ARG A 158 4.39 -6.19 33.43
CA ARG A 158 4.19 -6.80 32.10
C ARG A 158 2.81 -6.46 31.54
N ASP A 159 1.79 -6.36 32.40
CA ASP A 159 0.39 -6.16 32.02
C ASP A 159 -0.01 -4.66 31.94
N ASP A 160 0.87 -3.73 32.35
CA ASP A 160 0.54 -2.30 32.55
C ASP A 160 0.59 -1.43 31.27
N ASP A 161 -0.05 -1.86 30.19
CA ASP A 161 -0.06 -1.11 28.91
C ASP A 161 -0.94 0.16 28.93
N ALA A 162 -1.91 0.22 29.84
CA ALA A 162 -2.90 1.30 29.91
C ALA A 162 -2.65 2.28 31.07
N SER A 163 -1.52 2.17 31.77
CA SER A 163 -1.24 3.05 32.90
C SER A 163 -1.06 4.51 32.49
N PRO A 164 -1.45 5.46 33.35
CA PRO A 164 -1.17 6.88 33.15
C PRO A 164 0.33 7.16 32.90
N VAL A 165 1.23 6.29 33.38
CA VAL A 165 2.67 6.40 33.16
C VAL A 165 3.03 6.13 31.69
N ALA A 166 2.39 5.15 31.05
CA ALA A 166 2.58 4.87 29.63
C ALA A 166 2.12 6.05 28.75
N ALA A 167 1.09 6.80 29.19
CA ALA A 167 0.63 8.02 28.52
C ALA A 167 1.64 9.19 28.58
N LEU A 168 2.60 9.15 29.52
CA LEU A 168 3.66 10.15 29.64
C LEU A 168 4.88 9.81 28.77
N ALA A 169 4.98 8.57 28.26
CA ALA A 169 6.11 8.12 27.47
C ALA A 169 6.28 8.98 26.19
N PRO A 170 7.53 9.25 25.76
CA PRO A 170 7.79 9.91 24.48
C PRO A 170 7.24 9.13 23.30
N ARG A 171 6.59 9.84 22.37
CA ARG A 171 5.98 9.27 21.16
C ARG A 171 6.37 10.09 19.95
N VAL A 172 6.68 9.44 18.84
CA VAL A 172 6.92 10.11 17.56
C VAL A 172 5.58 10.25 16.84
N CYS A 173 5.24 11.47 16.43
CA CYS A 173 3.99 11.77 15.76
C CYS A 173 4.16 11.72 14.24
N PHE A 174 3.22 11.08 13.56
CA PHE A 174 3.19 10.93 12.12
C PHE A 174 1.86 11.41 11.54
N ARG A 175 1.88 11.76 10.26
CA ARG A 175 0.71 12.24 9.55
C ARG A 175 0.75 11.87 8.08
N TRP A 176 -0.25 11.12 7.63
CA TRP A 176 -0.57 10.98 6.21
C TRP A 176 -1.34 12.21 5.75
N LYS A 177 -0.90 12.84 4.66
CA LYS A 177 -1.65 13.89 3.95
C LYS A 177 -1.92 13.41 2.53
N ARG A 178 -3.13 13.69 2.04
CA ARG A 178 -3.48 13.41 0.64
C ARG A 178 -2.76 14.40 -0.28
N ASP A 179 -2.10 13.88 -1.32
CA ASP A 179 -1.33 14.71 -2.26
C ASP A 179 -2.24 15.57 -3.14
N SER A 180 -3.36 15.01 -3.62
CA SER A 180 -4.31 15.68 -4.51
C SER A 180 -5.71 15.10 -4.38
N ARG A 181 -6.73 15.90 -4.66
CA ARG A 181 -8.13 15.43 -4.75
C ARG A 181 -8.38 14.53 -5.96
N LEU A 182 -7.54 14.61 -6.99
CA LEU A 182 -7.68 13.82 -8.22
C LEU A 182 -7.04 12.44 -8.08
N THR A 183 -5.98 12.33 -7.27
CA THR A 183 -5.30 11.07 -7.01
C THR A 183 -5.75 10.49 -5.67
N ARG A 184 -5.38 9.24 -5.46
CA ARG A 184 -5.52 8.54 -4.18
C ARG A 184 -4.16 8.44 -3.46
N ASP A 185 -3.20 9.23 -3.93
CA ASP A 185 -1.85 9.24 -3.41
C ASP A 185 -1.79 10.04 -2.11
N MET A 186 -0.90 9.62 -1.23
CA MET A 186 -0.68 10.26 0.05
C MET A 186 0.80 10.21 0.43
N THR A 187 1.23 11.20 1.19
CA THR A 187 2.58 11.30 1.73
C THR A 187 2.52 11.29 3.25
N CYS A 188 3.37 10.46 3.88
CA CYS A 188 3.53 10.39 5.32
C CYS A 188 4.67 11.29 5.77
N TYR A 189 4.39 12.09 6.79
CA TYR A 189 5.35 12.98 7.44
C TYR A 189 5.55 12.59 8.89
N MET A 190 6.77 12.69 9.42
CA MET A 190 7.00 12.84 10.85
C MET A 190 6.75 14.31 11.21
N CYS A 191 5.91 14.55 12.22
CA CYS A 191 5.41 15.87 12.63
C CYS A 191 5.94 16.30 14.01
N GLY A 192 7.08 15.76 14.42
CA GLY A 192 7.69 15.98 15.74
C GLY A 192 7.37 14.87 16.74
N ARG A 193 7.51 15.19 18.02
CA ARG A 193 7.40 14.25 19.15
C ARG A 193 6.34 14.73 20.13
N SER A 194 5.75 13.83 20.89
CA SER A 194 4.84 14.13 21.98
C SER A 194 5.38 13.55 23.28
N VAL A 195 5.52 14.39 24.31
CA VAL A 195 5.89 13.96 25.67
C VAL A 195 4.83 14.51 26.62
N ALA A 196 4.20 13.63 27.42
CA ALA A 196 3.10 14.02 28.31
C ALA A 196 1.99 14.84 27.62
N GLY A 197 1.64 14.46 26.37
CA GLY A 197 0.64 15.13 25.54
C GLY A 197 1.07 16.46 24.91
N LYS A 198 2.28 16.96 25.18
CA LYS A 198 2.81 18.17 24.55
C LYS A 198 3.61 17.82 23.30
N LYS A 199 3.18 18.35 22.15
CA LYS A 199 3.86 18.16 20.86
C LYS A 199 5.02 19.13 20.67
N SER A 200 6.18 18.64 20.25
CA SER A 200 7.33 19.45 19.84
C SER A 200 7.06 20.19 18.54
N LYS A 201 7.71 21.35 18.36
CA LYS A 201 7.64 22.12 17.12
C LYS A 201 8.85 21.78 16.26
N GLU A 202 8.72 20.72 15.47
CA GLU A 202 9.69 20.31 14.48
C GLU A 202 9.09 20.48 13.07
N PRO A 203 9.90 20.79 12.05
CA PRO A 203 9.40 20.82 10.68
C PRO A 203 8.94 19.42 10.26
N ASP A 204 7.81 19.35 9.53
CA ASP A 204 7.34 18.11 8.92
C ASP A 204 8.42 17.56 7.98
N ILE A 205 8.81 16.28 8.15
CA ILE A 205 9.76 15.60 7.25
C ILE A 205 9.09 14.40 6.60
N THR A 206 9.28 14.23 5.30
CA THR A 206 8.73 13.07 4.56
C THR A 206 9.42 11.79 5.01
N ILE A 207 8.65 10.76 5.35
CA ILE A 207 9.19 9.45 5.72
C ILE A 207 8.68 8.32 4.83
N ALA A 208 7.53 8.51 4.17
CA ALA A 208 7.00 7.53 3.24
C ALA A 208 6.05 8.18 2.23
N MET A 209 5.89 7.53 1.08
CA MET A 209 4.93 7.91 0.04
C MET A 209 4.13 6.68 -0.35
N PHE A 210 2.82 6.83 -0.47
CA PHE A 210 1.95 5.79 -0.97
C PHE A 210 1.29 6.24 -2.27
N ARG A 211 1.62 5.54 -3.36
CA ARG A 211 0.98 5.72 -4.67
C ARG A 211 -0.10 4.68 -4.83
N ALA A 212 -1.35 5.10 -5.00
CA ALA A 212 -2.46 4.19 -5.11
C ALA A 212 -2.95 4.08 -6.55
N ALA A 213 -3.18 2.85 -6.99
CA ALA A 213 -3.87 2.53 -8.23
C ALA A 213 -5.12 1.68 -7.92
N LYS A 214 -5.98 1.43 -8.92
CA LYS A 214 -7.32 0.85 -8.71
C LYS A 214 -7.34 -0.34 -7.74
N ASN A 215 -6.51 -1.35 -7.99
CA ASN A 215 -6.35 -2.56 -7.17
C ASN A 215 -4.87 -2.82 -6.83
N GLN A 216 -4.05 -1.79 -6.87
CA GLN A 216 -2.60 -1.88 -6.70
C GLN A 216 -2.13 -0.70 -5.84
N GLY A 217 -0.89 -0.73 -5.43
CA GLY A 217 -0.27 0.41 -4.77
C GLY A 217 1.23 0.21 -4.62
N ALA A 218 1.92 1.28 -4.27
CA ALA A 218 3.33 1.22 -3.93
C ALA A 218 3.55 2.09 -2.69
N LEU A 219 4.00 1.48 -1.59
CA LEU A 219 4.55 2.18 -0.45
C LEU A 219 6.06 2.30 -0.65
N THR A 220 6.58 3.52 -0.68
CA THR A 220 8.01 3.78 -0.73
C THR A 220 8.44 4.47 0.56
N ILE A 221 9.49 3.95 1.19
CA ILE A 221 10.08 4.51 2.41
C ILE A 221 11.16 5.51 2.00
N TYR A 222 11.10 6.72 2.56
CA TYR A 222 12.09 7.77 2.30
C TYR A 222 13.25 7.65 3.29
N GLU A 223 14.14 6.70 3.02
CA GLU A 223 15.32 6.40 3.85
C GLU A 223 16.16 7.62 4.29
N PRO A 224 16.41 8.64 3.45
CA PRO A 224 17.27 9.76 3.86
C PRO A 224 16.80 10.48 5.13
N ASN A 225 15.49 10.46 5.42
CA ASN A 225 14.94 11.07 6.63
C ASN A 225 14.78 10.11 7.81
N LEU A 226 14.95 8.79 7.62
CA LEU A 226 14.78 7.81 8.70
C LEU A 226 15.82 7.93 9.81
N ALA A 227 17.00 8.51 9.53
CA ALA A 227 18.00 8.80 10.55
C ALA A 227 17.52 9.79 11.62
N ARG A 228 16.44 10.54 11.35
CA ARG A 228 15.82 11.50 12.26
C ARG A 228 14.60 10.95 13.00
N VAL A 229 14.20 9.72 12.68
CA VAL A 229 13.03 9.06 13.26
C VAL A 229 13.49 8.21 14.44
N ASP A 230 13.30 8.74 15.64
CA ASP A 230 13.69 8.08 16.90
C ASP A 230 12.64 7.05 17.33
N VAL A 231 12.48 5.99 16.53
CA VAL A 231 11.65 4.82 16.86
C VAL A 231 12.56 3.61 16.96
N GLN A 232 12.55 2.95 18.13
CA GLN A 232 13.34 1.76 18.40
C GLN A 232 12.98 0.62 17.44
N ASP A 233 11.69 0.34 17.28
CA ASP A 233 11.19 -0.70 16.38
C ASP A 233 10.88 -0.13 14.99
N ARG A 234 11.92 -0.03 14.16
CA ARG A 234 11.77 0.39 12.76
C ARG A 234 10.93 -0.57 11.93
N LYS A 235 10.91 -1.86 12.30
CA LYS A 235 10.14 -2.86 11.57
C LYS A 235 8.65 -2.71 11.86
N GLY A 236 8.28 -2.55 13.13
CA GLY A 236 6.92 -2.19 13.52
C GLY A 236 6.43 -0.92 12.83
N LEU A 237 7.28 0.12 12.74
CA LEU A 237 6.93 1.34 11.99
C LEU A 237 6.64 1.07 10.51
N GLU A 238 7.47 0.26 9.84
CA GLU A 238 7.22 -0.16 8.45
C GLU A 238 5.87 -0.87 8.30
N LEU A 239 5.55 -1.81 9.19
CA LEU A 239 4.28 -2.55 9.16
C LEU A 239 3.09 -1.59 9.35
N VAL A 240 3.20 -0.62 10.25
CA VAL A 240 2.19 0.43 10.48
C VAL A 240 2.01 1.31 9.24
N LEU A 241 3.10 1.71 8.57
CA LEU A 241 3.03 2.49 7.33
C LEU A 241 2.37 1.70 6.19
N LEU A 242 2.69 0.42 6.07
CA LEU A 242 2.15 -0.45 5.02
C LEU A 242 0.68 -0.77 5.25
N LEU A 243 0.34 -1.28 6.43
CA LEU A 243 -1.02 -1.68 6.74
C LEU A 243 -1.94 -0.46 6.88
N GLY A 244 -1.45 0.61 7.51
CA GLY A 244 -2.18 1.86 7.69
C GLY A 244 -2.50 2.56 6.37
N SER A 245 -1.56 2.64 5.43
CA SER A 245 -1.83 3.29 4.13
C SER A 245 -2.87 2.52 3.30
N VAL A 246 -2.86 1.18 3.34
CA VAL A 246 -3.87 0.34 2.69
C VAL A 246 -5.22 0.47 3.35
N ALA A 247 -5.29 0.48 4.69
CA ALA A 247 -6.54 0.71 5.42
C ALA A 247 -7.12 2.09 5.10
N ILE A 248 -6.29 3.15 5.08
CA ILE A 248 -6.73 4.50 4.73
C ILE A 248 -7.30 4.53 3.31
N ARG A 249 -6.59 3.92 2.35
CA ARG A 249 -7.04 3.83 0.96
C ARG A 249 -8.40 3.15 0.88
N ASP A 250 -8.55 1.98 1.48
CA ASP A 250 -9.75 1.15 1.35
C ASP A 250 -10.98 1.78 2.05
N LEU A 251 -10.78 2.43 3.20
CA LEU A 251 -11.84 2.97 4.04
C LEU A 251 -12.24 4.40 3.66
N TYR A 252 -11.29 5.27 3.32
CA TYR A 252 -11.57 6.71 3.17
C TYR A 252 -11.39 7.22 1.74
N LEU A 253 -10.37 6.76 1.00
CA LEU A 253 -10.03 7.33 -0.32
C LEU A 253 -10.65 6.62 -1.52
N ALA A 254 -10.81 5.31 -1.42
CA ALA A 254 -11.34 4.43 -2.44
C ALA A 254 -12.37 3.52 -1.80
N HIS A 255 -13.40 4.15 -1.19
CA HIS A 255 -14.53 3.47 -0.55
C HIS A 255 -14.88 2.23 -1.38
N ARG A 256 -14.47 1.05 -0.90
CA ARG A 256 -14.86 -0.21 -1.53
C ARG A 256 -16.38 -0.21 -1.56
N ASN A 257 -16.98 -0.83 -2.58
CA ASN A 257 -18.45 -0.82 -2.73
C ASN A 257 -19.20 -1.43 -1.53
N ASP A 258 -18.50 -2.06 -0.58
CA ASP A 258 -19.02 -2.48 0.72
C ASP A 258 -17.83 -2.78 1.65
N PRO A 259 -17.27 -1.78 2.38
CA PRO A 259 -16.09 -2.03 3.21
C PRO A 259 -16.41 -2.91 4.43
N PHE A 260 -17.68 -2.97 4.84
CA PHE A 260 -18.14 -3.68 6.03
C PHE A 260 -18.87 -4.99 5.72
N ASN A 261 -18.90 -5.45 4.47
CA ASN A 261 -19.53 -6.71 4.05
C ASN A 261 -21.00 -6.81 4.53
N LEU A 262 -21.77 -5.74 4.41
CA LEU A 262 -23.17 -5.67 4.83
C LEU A 262 -24.13 -6.26 3.80
N ALA A 263 -23.73 -6.33 2.54
CA ALA A 263 -24.48 -7.03 1.49
C ALA A 263 -24.53 -8.53 1.82
N GLY A 264 -25.75 -9.07 1.98
CA GLY A 264 -25.94 -10.51 2.19
C GLY A 264 -25.45 -11.33 0.99
N PRO A 265 -25.27 -12.66 1.14
CA PRO A 265 -24.88 -13.55 0.05
C PRO A 265 -25.99 -13.58 -1.01
N GLY A 266 -25.91 -12.69 -2.00
CA GLY A 266 -26.90 -12.52 -3.08
C GLY A 266 -27.52 -11.12 -3.21
N GLY A 267 -27.14 -10.15 -2.39
CA GLY A 267 -27.70 -8.79 -2.45
C GLY A 267 -26.85 -7.82 -3.26
N ASN A 268 -27.31 -7.45 -4.47
CA ASN A 268 -27.05 -6.10 -5.00
C ASN A 268 -27.84 -5.11 -4.12
N GLY A 269 -27.33 -4.81 -2.92
CA GLY A 269 -27.95 -3.89 -1.98
C GLY A 269 -27.71 -2.43 -2.39
N PRO A 270 -28.70 -1.52 -2.27
CA PRO A 270 -28.60 -0.14 -2.73
C PRO A 270 -27.84 0.76 -1.74
N TYR A 271 -26.83 0.22 -1.05
CA TYR A 271 -26.05 0.97 -0.05
C TYR A 271 -24.96 1.79 -0.77
N ALA A 272 -25.40 2.63 -1.70
CA ALA A 272 -24.59 3.71 -2.22
C ALA A 272 -24.26 4.63 -1.04
N SER A 273 -22.99 4.61 -0.65
CA SER A 273 -22.41 5.47 0.38
C SER A 273 -22.72 6.93 0.06
N GLY A 274 -23.24 7.63 1.08
CA GLY A 274 -23.65 9.01 1.02
C GLY A 274 -22.56 9.93 0.48
N ALA A 275 -22.83 10.47 -0.71
CA ALA A 275 -22.15 11.64 -1.21
C ALA A 275 -22.82 12.89 -0.61
N LEU A 276 -22.04 13.60 0.19
CA LEU A 276 -22.05 15.06 0.39
C LEU A 276 -23.11 15.69 1.31
N THR A 277 -22.59 16.15 2.43
CA THR A 277 -22.92 17.41 3.10
C THR A 277 -23.23 18.55 2.12
N SER A 278 -24.52 18.91 1.97
CA SER A 278 -24.96 20.30 1.69
C SER A 278 -26.46 20.47 1.94
N ARG A 279 -26.82 21.62 2.51
CA ARG A 279 -28.17 22.09 2.90
C ARG A 279 -29.24 21.95 1.80
N PRO A 280 -30.54 21.93 2.17
CA PRO A 280 -31.61 21.53 1.27
C PRO A 280 -32.02 22.69 0.35
N MET A 281 -32.21 22.41 -0.93
CA MET A 281 -33.06 23.22 -1.80
C MET A 281 -34.16 22.32 -2.35
N ALA A 282 -35.39 22.82 -2.26
CA ALA A 282 -36.63 22.11 -2.47
C ALA A 282 -36.72 21.43 -3.84
N SER A 283 -37.34 20.25 -3.83
CA SER A 283 -37.70 19.42 -4.97
C SER A 283 -38.64 20.13 -5.94
N ILE A 284 -38.18 20.35 -7.17
CA ILE A 284 -39.02 20.55 -8.35
C ILE A 284 -38.92 19.25 -9.17
N PRO A 285 -40.05 18.63 -9.58
CA PRO A 285 -40.00 17.37 -10.35
C PRO A 285 -39.38 17.60 -11.74
N PRO A 286 -38.60 16.64 -12.28
CA PRO A 286 -37.88 16.84 -13.54
C PRO A 286 -38.85 16.83 -14.74
N PRO A 287 -38.73 17.78 -15.69
CA PRO A 287 -39.38 17.67 -16.98
C PRO A 287 -38.59 16.72 -17.90
N ARG A 288 -39.31 16.09 -18.83
CA ARG A 288 -38.79 15.11 -19.80
C ARG A 288 -37.64 15.71 -20.64
N PRO A 289 -36.60 14.92 -20.98
CA PRO A 289 -35.42 15.43 -21.67
C PRO A 289 -35.73 15.72 -23.15
N LEU A 290 -35.49 16.96 -23.55
CA LEU A 290 -35.29 17.36 -24.94
C LEU A 290 -33.79 17.19 -25.29
N PRO A 291 -33.45 16.81 -26.52
CA PRO A 291 -32.05 16.60 -26.91
C PRO A 291 -31.28 17.94 -26.96
N ASP A 292 -30.28 18.09 -26.10
CA ASP A 292 -29.40 19.27 -26.05
C ASP A 292 -28.32 19.15 -27.14
N ARG A 293 -28.56 19.80 -28.28
CA ARG A 293 -27.64 19.90 -29.43
C ARG A 293 -26.23 20.41 -29.07
N ASN A 294 -26.06 21.07 -27.91
CA ASN A 294 -24.78 21.63 -27.49
C ASN A 294 -23.86 20.58 -26.82
N ALA A 295 -24.38 19.42 -26.41
CA ALA A 295 -23.55 18.35 -25.83
C ALA A 295 -22.71 17.64 -26.90
N ASP A 296 -23.29 17.42 -28.07
CA ASP A 296 -22.62 16.77 -29.20
C ASP A 296 -21.47 17.64 -29.77
N GLU A 297 -21.63 18.97 -29.77
CA GLU A 297 -20.59 19.89 -30.25
C GLU A 297 -19.38 19.97 -29.28
N ARG A 298 -19.63 19.88 -27.96
CA ARG A 298 -18.55 19.81 -26.96
C ARG A 298 -17.78 18.51 -27.08
N GLN A 299 -18.49 17.39 -27.23
CA GLN A 299 -17.88 16.08 -27.37
C GLN A 299 -17.03 15.96 -28.65
N ARG A 300 -17.49 16.54 -29.77
CA ARG A 300 -16.69 16.59 -31.01
C ARG A 300 -15.40 17.39 -30.86
N ARG A 301 -15.43 18.52 -30.12
CA ARG A 301 -14.22 19.30 -29.83
C ARG A 301 -13.24 18.52 -28.95
N ASP A 302 -13.74 17.84 -27.92
CA ASP A 302 -12.90 17.02 -27.04
C ASP A 302 -12.25 15.84 -27.79
N GLU A 303 -12.99 15.21 -28.72
CA GLU A 303 -12.47 14.12 -29.55
C GLU A 303 -11.41 14.62 -30.57
N GLU A 304 -11.59 15.82 -31.13
CA GLU A 304 -10.60 16.44 -32.01
C GLU A 304 -9.31 16.84 -31.26
N GLU A 305 -9.44 17.37 -30.04
CA GLU A 305 -8.30 17.67 -29.17
C GLU A 305 -7.55 16.39 -28.76
N GLN A 306 -8.27 15.33 -28.41
CA GLN A 306 -7.67 14.02 -28.10
C GLN A 306 -6.92 13.44 -29.31
N ARG A 307 -7.47 13.56 -30.53
CA ARG A 307 -6.79 13.12 -31.76
C ARG A 307 -5.54 13.93 -32.05
N ARG A 308 -5.54 15.23 -31.77
CA ARG A 308 -4.37 16.10 -31.92
C ARG A 308 -3.25 15.71 -30.96
N ILE A 309 -3.61 15.41 -29.70
CA ILE A 309 -2.65 14.96 -28.67
C ILE A 309 -2.10 13.58 -29.03
N GLN A 310 -2.93 12.63 -29.44
CA GLN A 310 -2.47 11.30 -29.88
C GLN A 310 -1.52 11.37 -31.08
N ARG A 311 -1.77 12.25 -32.05
CA ARG A 311 -0.88 12.42 -33.20
C ARG A 311 0.49 12.97 -32.80
N MET A 312 0.54 13.95 -31.89
CA MET A 312 1.81 14.50 -31.38
C MET A 312 2.62 13.42 -30.64
N LEU A 313 1.96 12.62 -29.79
CA LEU A 313 2.61 11.55 -29.03
C LEU A 313 3.14 10.44 -29.94
N ALA A 314 2.37 10.07 -30.98
CA ALA A 314 2.80 9.06 -31.95
C ALA A 314 3.99 9.52 -32.81
N GLU A 315 4.05 10.81 -33.13
CA GLU A 315 5.18 11.41 -33.85
C GLU A 315 6.44 11.47 -32.98
N GLU A 316 6.31 11.82 -31.71
CA GLU A 316 7.40 11.77 -30.73
C GLU A 316 7.94 10.35 -30.55
N GLU A 317 7.06 9.36 -30.38
CA GLU A 317 7.45 7.95 -30.27
C GLU A 317 8.14 7.44 -31.55
N ALA A 318 7.72 7.92 -32.73
CA ALA A 318 8.38 7.59 -34.00
C ALA A 318 9.77 8.23 -34.13
N GLN A 319 9.95 9.47 -33.65
CA GLN A 319 11.27 10.11 -33.60
C GLN A 319 12.20 9.39 -32.63
N ASP A 320 11.71 8.99 -31.46
CA ASP A 320 12.48 8.22 -30.51
C ASP A 320 12.88 6.84 -31.05
N ARG A 321 11.98 6.16 -31.75
CA ARG A 321 12.32 4.93 -32.47
C ARG A 321 13.43 5.16 -33.49
N ARG A 322 13.32 6.20 -34.33
CA ARG A 322 14.37 6.55 -35.31
C ARG A 322 15.72 6.87 -34.65
N ARG A 323 15.73 7.53 -33.48
CA ARG A 323 16.96 7.82 -32.73
C ARG A 323 17.61 6.53 -32.22
N ARG A 324 16.82 5.62 -31.65
CA ARG A 324 17.30 4.31 -31.20
C ARG A 324 17.83 3.47 -32.36
N ASP A 325 17.12 3.44 -33.48
CA ASP A 325 17.56 2.70 -34.67
C ASP A 325 18.86 3.26 -35.26
N ALA A 326 19.01 4.60 -35.29
CA ALA A 326 20.25 5.24 -35.73
C ALA A 326 21.43 5.00 -34.77
N GLU A 327 21.16 4.86 -33.47
CA GLU A 327 22.18 4.49 -32.48
C GLU A 327 22.62 3.03 -32.65
N VAL A 328 21.65 2.12 -32.84
CA VAL A 328 21.91 0.72 -33.16
C VAL A 328 22.68 0.58 -34.48
N GLU A 329 22.36 1.35 -35.51
CA GLU A 329 23.07 1.31 -36.78
C GLU A 329 24.53 1.79 -36.64
N ARG A 330 24.76 2.85 -35.88
CA ARG A 330 26.14 3.32 -35.58
C ARG A 330 26.93 2.29 -34.77
N GLU A 331 26.29 1.63 -33.81
CA GLU A 331 26.93 0.60 -33.01
C GLU A 331 27.21 -0.66 -33.83
N THR A 332 26.27 -1.08 -34.67
CA THR A 332 26.47 -2.20 -35.61
C THR A 332 27.54 -1.88 -36.65
N GLU A 333 27.64 -0.65 -37.17
CA GLU A 333 28.72 -0.25 -38.07
C GLU A 333 30.09 -0.25 -37.35
N ARG A 334 30.15 0.24 -36.11
CA ARG A 334 31.35 0.17 -35.27
C ARG A 334 31.78 -1.28 -35.04
N LEU A 335 30.85 -2.15 -34.65
CA LEU A 335 31.10 -3.58 -34.46
C LEU A 335 31.53 -4.26 -35.76
N ARG A 336 30.94 -3.87 -36.90
CA ARG A 336 31.30 -4.39 -38.22
C ARG A 336 32.71 -3.98 -38.65
N ARG A 337 33.15 -2.76 -38.35
CA ARG A 337 34.54 -2.32 -38.56
C ARG A 337 35.52 -3.04 -37.63
N GLN A 338 35.09 -3.35 -36.41
CA GLN A 338 35.90 -4.05 -35.42
C GLN A 338 36.01 -5.57 -35.69
N TYR A 339 35.00 -6.18 -36.30
CA TYR A 339 34.90 -7.65 -36.48
C TYR A 339 34.77 -8.14 -37.94
N GLY A 340 34.85 -7.27 -38.95
CA GLY A 340 35.11 -7.66 -40.35
C GLY A 340 34.07 -8.58 -41.02
N VAL A 341 32.78 -8.44 -40.74
CA VAL A 341 31.72 -9.28 -41.33
C VAL A 341 31.28 -8.75 -42.70
N ALA A 342 31.51 -9.54 -43.75
CA ALA A 342 31.09 -9.25 -45.13
C ALA A 342 29.55 -9.37 -45.28
N PRO A 343 28.90 -8.52 -46.10
CA PRO A 343 27.45 -8.57 -46.30
C PRO A 343 27.07 -9.77 -47.18
N CYS A 344 26.19 -10.64 -46.67
CA CYS A 344 25.42 -11.55 -47.50
C CYS A 344 24.34 -10.73 -48.24
N HIS A 345 24.58 -10.45 -49.52
CA HIS A 345 23.58 -9.94 -50.45
C HIS A 345 22.44 -10.97 -50.58
N HIS A 346 21.26 -10.63 -50.09
CA HIS A 346 20.02 -11.27 -50.54
C HIS A 346 19.40 -10.33 -51.57
N ASP A 347 19.66 -10.62 -52.84
CA ASP A 347 18.98 -9.94 -53.94
C ASP A 347 17.53 -10.44 -54.01
N ALA A 348 16.61 -9.52 -53.82
CA ALA A 348 15.21 -9.68 -54.18
C ALA A 348 15.09 -9.65 -55.71
N ARG A 349 14.59 -10.75 -56.30
CA ARG A 349 14.00 -10.75 -57.64
C ARG A 349 12.68 -11.53 -57.66
N ASP A 350 11.67 -10.80 -58.09
CA ASP A 350 10.41 -11.14 -58.75
C ASP A 350 10.01 -12.61 -58.94
N GLY A 351 8.74 -12.89 -58.60
CA GLY A 351 7.80 -13.50 -59.55
C GLY A 351 7.66 -15.02 -59.59
N THR A 352 6.61 -15.51 -58.89
CA THR A 352 5.81 -16.73 -59.17
C THR A 352 6.42 -18.14 -58.98
N PRO A 353 5.62 -19.13 -58.51
CA PRO A 353 6.13 -20.39 -57.95
C PRO A 353 6.15 -21.54 -58.98
N PRO A 354 6.98 -22.57 -58.75
CA PRO A 354 6.54 -23.92 -59.10
C PRO A 354 6.83 -24.99 -58.03
N MET A 355 5.76 -25.75 -57.77
CA MET A 355 5.64 -27.20 -57.54
C MET A 355 6.80 -28.00 -56.92
N MET A 356 6.46 -28.72 -55.83
CA MET A 356 7.05 -30.00 -55.45
C MET A 356 6.95 -31.04 -56.60
N PRO A 357 7.94 -31.92 -56.74
CA PRO A 357 7.80 -33.27 -56.20
C PRO A 357 9.11 -33.70 -55.48
N GLY A 358 9.06 -34.40 -54.34
CA GLY A 358 8.56 -35.76 -54.24
C GLY A 358 9.73 -36.75 -54.40
N GLY A 359 10.14 -37.38 -53.30
CA GLY A 359 10.79 -38.69 -53.34
C GLY A 359 12.28 -38.74 -53.00
N GLY A 360 12.62 -39.63 -52.07
CA GLY A 360 13.82 -40.47 -52.21
C GLY A 360 14.92 -40.27 -51.19
N GLY A 361 14.86 -41.07 -50.12
CA GLY A 361 15.96 -41.90 -49.61
C GLY A 361 17.36 -41.29 -49.48
N TRP A 362 17.78 -41.07 -48.23
CA TRP A 362 19.20 -41.03 -47.89
C TRP A 362 19.58 -42.28 -47.09
N HIS A 363 20.23 -43.20 -47.81
CA HIS A 363 20.96 -44.33 -47.25
C HIS A 363 22.18 -43.84 -46.45
N HIS A 364 22.52 -44.67 -45.46
CA HIS A 364 23.73 -44.65 -44.64
C HIS A 364 25.04 -44.58 -45.45
N GLY A 365 26.02 -43.85 -44.91
CA GLY A 365 27.44 -43.95 -45.27
C GLY A 365 28.32 -43.00 -44.43
N PRO A 366 29.55 -43.38 -44.07
CA PRO A 366 30.12 -43.14 -42.73
C PRO A 366 31.01 -41.89 -42.61
N GLY A 367 31.15 -41.41 -41.38
CA GLY A 367 31.94 -40.22 -41.04
C GLY A 367 33.46 -40.38 -41.08
N PRO A 368 34.18 -39.31 -40.75
CA PRO A 368 35.33 -39.42 -39.86
C PRO A 368 35.30 -38.40 -38.71
N GLY A 369 35.61 -38.92 -37.52
CA GLY A 369 36.17 -38.32 -36.29
C GLY A 369 36.06 -36.81 -35.98
N PRO A 370 35.62 -36.43 -34.76
CA PRO A 370 35.75 -35.06 -34.27
C PRO A 370 37.18 -34.78 -33.81
N GLY A 371 37.80 -33.73 -34.35
CA GLY A 371 39.05 -33.15 -33.85
C GLY A 371 38.85 -32.45 -32.49
N PRO A 372 39.91 -32.29 -31.68
CA PRO A 372 39.82 -31.75 -30.33
C PRO A 372 39.56 -30.24 -30.35
N GLY A 373 38.51 -29.81 -29.65
CA GLY A 373 38.21 -28.39 -29.45
C GLY A 373 39.22 -27.71 -28.51
N PRO A 374 39.39 -26.38 -28.62
CA PRO A 374 40.32 -25.61 -27.78
C PRO A 374 39.85 -25.54 -26.32
N ALA A 375 40.83 -25.53 -25.40
CA ALA A 375 40.63 -25.55 -23.96
C ALA A 375 39.94 -24.28 -23.42
N PRO A 376 39.09 -24.39 -22.38
CA PRO A 376 38.49 -23.24 -21.71
C PRO A 376 39.53 -22.48 -20.85
N PRO A 377 39.35 -21.16 -20.63
CA PRO A 377 40.25 -20.35 -19.80
C PRO A 377 40.17 -20.76 -18.31
N PRO A 378 41.25 -20.53 -17.54
CA PRO A 378 41.33 -20.97 -16.15
C PRO A 378 40.34 -20.21 -15.27
N ARG A 379 39.64 -20.96 -14.42
CA ARG A 379 38.79 -20.42 -13.35
C ARG A 379 39.67 -19.84 -12.21
N PRO A 380 39.27 -18.75 -11.55
CA PRO A 380 39.92 -18.33 -10.31
C PRO A 380 39.57 -19.32 -9.20
N ASN A 381 40.60 -19.92 -8.58
CA ASN A 381 40.45 -20.71 -7.37
C ASN A 381 40.06 -19.82 -6.19
N SER A 382 38.98 -20.21 -5.51
CA SER A 382 38.72 -19.86 -4.12
C SER A 382 39.64 -20.70 -3.21
N VAL A 383 39.74 -20.27 -1.95
CA VAL A 383 40.42 -20.84 -0.77
C VAL A 383 41.96 -20.74 -0.75
N GLU A 384 42.67 -20.22 0.25
CA GLU A 384 42.44 -19.88 1.65
C GLU A 384 43.39 -18.73 2.06
N HIS A 385 43.00 -17.84 2.96
CA HIS A 385 43.89 -17.31 4.01
C HIS A 385 43.07 -17.08 5.28
N ARG A 386 42.94 -18.16 6.03
CA ARG A 386 42.50 -18.20 7.42
C ARG A 386 43.50 -17.41 8.28
N ARG A 387 43.14 -16.21 8.72
CA ARG A 387 43.82 -15.55 9.86
C ARG A 387 42.81 -15.27 10.96
N LYS A 388 42.97 -16.07 12.03
CA LYS A 388 42.43 -15.84 13.36
C LYS A 388 42.99 -14.52 13.89
N PHE A 389 42.13 -13.57 14.23
CA PHE A 389 42.46 -12.57 15.23
C PHE A 389 41.59 -12.81 16.45
N SER A 390 42.25 -13.42 17.43
CA SER A 390 41.87 -13.45 18.84
C SER A 390 41.81 -12.02 19.39
N ASN A 391 40.78 -11.77 20.20
CA ASN A 391 40.79 -10.76 21.26
C ASN A 391 42.08 -10.86 22.08
N PRO A 392 42.66 -9.71 22.44
CA PRO A 392 42.95 -9.51 23.85
C PRO A 392 42.70 -8.06 24.26
N LEU A 393 41.91 -7.86 25.32
CA LEU A 393 42.25 -6.96 26.42
C LEU A 393 41.11 -6.93 27.43
N ASN A 394 41.26 -7.83 28.40
CA ASN A 394 40.75 -7.66 29.74
C ASN A 394 42.00 -7.42 30.59
N TYR A 395 42.18 -6.22 31.16
CA TYR A 395 43.04 -6.01 32.33
C TYR A 395 42.61 -4.71 33.06
N LEU A 396 42.21 -4.92 34.31
CA LEU A 396 42.45 -4.07 35.48
C LEU A 396 41.93 -2.62 35.53
N MET A 397 40.91 -2.42 36.36
CA MET A 397 41.01 -1.47 37.47
C MET A 397 40.17 -1.98 38.65
N HIS A 398 40.89 -2.34 39.71
CA HIS A 398 40.40 -2.57 41.06
C HIS A 398 40.19 -1.22 41.79
N GLY A 399 39.20 -1.16 42.67
CA GLY A 399 39.03 -0.14 43.72
C GLY A 399 37.56 -0.07 44.14
N ALA A 400 37.05 -0.81 45.13
CA ALA A 400 37.35 -0.85 46.58
C ALA A 400 36.96 0.42 47.35
N TYR A 401 35.68 0.48 47.77
CA TYR A 401 35.14 1.03 49.04
C TYR A 401 33.77 0.31 49.20
N GLY A 402 33.48 -0.58 50.16
CA GLY A 402 33.54 -0.38 51.61
C GLY A 402 32.59 0.76 51.97
N GLY A 403 31.30 0.59 52.24
CA GLY A 403 30.66 -0.30 53.21
C GLY A 403 30.02 0.58 54.30
N ALA A 404 28.69 0.55 54.47
CA ALA A 404 28.03 0.91 55.73
C ALA A 404 26.54 0.52 55.66
N ALA A 405 26.17 -0.37 56.58
CA ALA A 405 24.80 -0.64 56.99
C ALA A 405 24.29 0.49 57.90
N GLY A 406 22.96 0.61 58.00
CA GLY A 406 22.31 1.16 59.19
C GLY A 406 21.17 2.13 58.90
N GLY A 407 20.01 1.84 59.48
CA GLY A 407 19.09 2.90 59.91
C GLY A 407 17.66 2.78 59.41
N MET A 408 16.84 2.04 60.16
CA MET A 408 15.42 2.37 60.34
C MET A 408 15.26 3.85 60.72
N ALA A 409 14.25 4.52 60.17
CA ALA A 409 13.43 5.46 60.92
C ALA A 409 12.09 5.68 60.20
N THR A 410 11.03 5.33 60.91
CA THR A 410 9.67 5.82 60.74
C THR A 410 9.61 7.35 60.86
N TRP A 411 8.60 7.97 60.25
CA TRP A 411 7.61 8.90 60.83
C TRP A 411 7.08 9.88 59.77
N THR A 412 5.74 9.92 59.71
CA THR A 412 4.81 10.88 59.06
C THR A 412 4.86 11.06 57.55
#